data_AF-A0A9E2MHJ1-F1
#
_entry.id   AF-A0A9E2MHJ1-F1
#
_cell.length_a   1.000
_cell.length_b   1.000
_cell.length_c   1.000
_cell.angle_alpha   90.00
_cell.angle_beta   90.00
_cell.angle_gamma   90.00
#
_symmetry.space_group_name_H-M   'P 1'
#
loop_
_entity.id
_entity.type
_entity.pdbx_description
1 polymer ?
#
loop_
_entity_poly.entity_id
_entity_poly.type
_entity_poly.pdbx_seq_one_letter_code
_entity_poly.pdbx_strand_id
1 'polypeptide(L)'
;MKFQKIALMALVSIVMLVFTGCSKGPKPDEIDADKDLKCTRNGAPAPEWVCKNVVGDAMQTAVGHSDYSRIGDNFMLQEATASGQKAMQKVVENYVEDGLRSFSRKIGGKVATLTDDMTSTIASDVSTSKLEDYKQIKLWQNPSDSSIEVLMAIQNKNINKDVRQELLLALKKDNIAYKEYQENDGEDILDDLLPLK
;
A
#
# COMPACT_ATOMS: atom_id res chain seq x y z
N MET A 1 19.71 -62.35 74.22
CA MET A 1 20.47 -61.28 74.89
C MET A 1 20.49 -60.08 73.95
N LYS A 2 19.56 -59.12 74.02
CA LYS A 2 19.58 -57.91 74.89
C LYS A 2 21.00 -57.45 75.20
N PHE A 3 21.40 -56.29 74.67
CA PHE A 3 21.94 -55.14 75.40
C PHE A 3 22.11 -53.97 74.40
N GLN A 4 21.23 -52.97 74.52
CA GLN A 4 21.57 -51.59 74.96
C GLN A 4 22.13 -50.73 73.82
N LYS A 5 21.31 -49.86 73.22
CA LYS A 5 21.01 -48.50 73.73
C LYS A 5 22.28 -47.74 74.14
N ILE A 6 22.97 -47.16 73.16
CA ILE A 6 23.69 -45.88 73.27
C ILE A 6 23.47 -45.24 71.89
N ALA A 7 22.48 -44.34 71.73
CA ALA A 7 22.68 -42.90 71.86
C ALA A 7 23.89 -42.47 71.00
N LEU A 8 23.76 -41.61 70.00
CA LEU A 8 23.43 -40.22 70.17
C LEU A 8 23.70 -39.59 68.80
N MET A 9 22.83 -38.70 68.34
CA MET A 9 23.14 -37.62 67.38
C MET A 9 23.83 -38.00 66.07
N ALA A 10 23.07 -38.03 64.97
CA ALA A 10 23.36 -37.13 63.85
C ALA A 10 22.21 -37.10 62.85
N LEU A 11 21.86 -35.88 62.48
CA LEU A 11 21.17 -35.48 61.26
C LEU A 11 19.69 -35.88 61.09
N VAL A 12 18.87 -35.10 61.80
CA VAL A 12 17.71 -34.42 61.21
C VAL A 12 18.12 -33.79 59.87
N SER A 13 17.45 -34.18 58.78
CA SER A 13 17.02 -33.33 57.65
C SER A 13 16.45 -34.20 56.53
N ILE A 14 15.23 -34.70 56.74
CA ILE A 14 14.42 -35.30 55.67
C ILE A 14 13.68 -34.17 54.95
N VAL A 15 14.17 -33.90 53.73
CA VAL A 15 13.42 -33.64 52.49
C VAL A 15 12.23 -32.68 52.59
N MET A 16 12.49 -31.40 52.32
CA MET A 16 11.52 -30.48 51.70
C MET A 16 12.18 -29.81 50.50
N LEU A 17 12.15 -30.46 49.34
CA LEU A 17 12.40 -29.82 48.05
C LEU A 17 11.53 -30.51 46.98
N VAL A 18 10.25 -30.13 46.91
CA VAL A 18 9.49 -30.18 45.66
C VAL A 18 9.33 -28.75 45.19
N PHE A 19 10.42 -28.22 44.64
CA PHE A 19 10.38 -27.00 43.84
C PHE A 19 9.64 -27.31 42.54
N THR A 20 8.70 -26.43 42.23
CA THR A 20 7.91 -26.32 41.00
C THR A 20 8.78 -26.45 39.75
N GLY A 21 8.75 -27.63 39.13
CA GLY A 21 9.26 -27.85 37.78
C GLY A 21 8.29 -27.30 36.73
N CYS A 22 8.16 -25.98 36.63
CA CYS A 22 7.66 -25.37 35.40
C CYS A 22 8.83 -25.40 34.42
N SER A 23 8.78 -26.32 33.45
CA SER A 23 9.70 -26.33 32.32
C SER A 23 9.57 -25.01 31.58
N LYS A 24 10.54 -24.11 31.77
CA LYS A 24 10.85 -23.12 30.75
C LYS A 24 11.46 -23.91 29.60
N GLY A 25 10.61 -24.36 28.67
CA GLY A 25 11.06 -24.65 27.32
C GLY A 25 11.81 -23.43 26.77
N PRO A 26 12.69 -23.61 25.76
CA PRO A 26 13.36 -22.47 25.14
C PRO A 26 12.29 -21.44 24.79
N LYS A 27 12.44 -20.23 25.35
CA LYS A 27 11.62 -19.11 24.92
C LYS A 27 11.88 -18.98 23.42
N PRO A 28 10.86 -18.94 22.57
CA PRO A 28 11.05 -18.56 21.18
C PRO A 28 11.89 -17.28 21.20
N ASP A 29 12.94 -17.23 20.39
CA ASP A 29 13.70 -16.00 20.21
C ASP A 29 12.67 -14.90 19.93
N GLU A 30 12.70 -13.85 20.76
CA GLU A 30 11.84 -12.70 20.61
C GLU A 30 12.24 -12.08 19.27
N ILE A 31 11.47 -12.37 18.22
CA ILE A 31 11.66 -11.78 16.90
C ILE A 31 11.49 -10.28 17.11
N ASP A 32 12.60 -9.56 17.12
CA ASP A 32 12.63 -8.11 17.09
C ASP A 32 12.13 -7.68 15.70
N ALA A 33 10.81 -7.61 15.56
CA ALA A 33 10.13 -7.36 14.30
C ALA A 33 10.68 -6.11 13.59
N ASP A 34 11.21 -5.13 14.33
CA ASP A 34 11.77 -3.90 13.77
C ASP A 34 13.19 -4.07 13.20
N LYS A 35 14.00 -5.03 13.68
CA LYS A 35 15.35 -5.27 13.13
C LYS A 35 15.36 -6.25 11.96
N ASP A 36 14.38 -7.16 11.88
CA ASP A 36 14.28 -8.19 10.85
C ASP A 36 13.38 -7.80 9.65
N LEU A 37 12.63 -6.70 9.72
CA LEU A 37 11.81 -6.17 8.62
C LEU A 37 12.56 -5.16 7.72
N LYS A 38 13.87 -5.34 7.51
CA LYS A 38 14.53 -4.60 6.43
C LYS A 38 13.95 -5.11 5.12
N CYS A 39 13.37 -4.22 4.31
CA CYS A 39 12.86 -4.57 2.98
C CYS A 39 13.95 -5.33 2.21
N THR A 40 13.64 -6.56 1.81
CA THR A 40 14.51 -7.40 0.99
C THR A 40 13.82 -7.78 -0.30
N ARG A 41 14.56 -7.77 -1.40
CA ARG A 41 14.11 -8.21 -2.72
C ARG A 41 15.12 -9.21 -3.26
N ASN A 42 14.66 -10.43 -3.56
CA ASN A 42 15.48 -11.55 -4.02
C ASN A 42 16.78 -11.75 -3.20
N GLY A 43 16.68 -11.63 -1.87
CA GLY A 43 17.79 -11.84 -0.93
C GLY A 43 18.72 -10.63 -0.73
N ALA A 44 18.54 -9.53 -1.46
CA ALA A 44 19.28 -8.30 -1.26
C ALA A 44 18.49 -7.27 -0.41
N PRO A 45 19.15 -6.51 0.47
CA PRO A 45 18.54 -5.33 1.10
C PRO A 45 18.12 -4.32 0.02
N ALA A 46 16.86 -3.90 0.08
CA ALA A 46 16.27 -2.99 -0.89
C ALA A 46 15.72 -1.73 -0.18
N PRO A 47 15.66 -0.59 -0.89
CA PRO A 47 14.94 0.57 -0.41
C PRO A 47 13.47 0.24 -0.15
N GLU A 48 12.90 0.86 0.88
CA GLU A 48 11.52 0.61 1.30
C GLU A 48 10.48 0.72 0.17
N TRP A 49 10.67 1.67 -0.75
CA TRP A 49 9.78 1.88 -1.90
C TRP A 49 9.76 0.73 -2.90
N VAL A 50 10.74 -0.17 -2.88
CA VAL A 50 10.76 -1.37 -3.72
C VAL A 50 9.77 -2.42 -3.20
N CYS A 51 9.62 -2.53 -1.87
CA CYS A 51 8.75 -3.54 -1.27
C CYS A 51 7.30 -3.08 -1.11
N LYS A 52 7.05 -1.76 -1.07
CA LYS A 52 5.70 -1.21 -0.92
C LYS A 52 5.51 0.04 -1.75
N ASN A 53 4.29 0.20 -2.27
CA ASN A 53 3.87 1.47 -2.85
C ASN A 53 3.93 2.55 -1.76
N VAL A 54 4.68 3.61 -2.02
CA VAL A 54 4.76 4.76 -1.14
C VAL A 54 3.72 5.76 -1.60
N VAL A 55 2.49 5.62 -1.13
CA VAL A 55 1.46 6.62 -1.38
C VAL A 55 1.81 7.86 -0.57
N GLY A 56 2.14 8.95 -1.24
CA GLY A 56 2.34 10.24 -0.59
C GLY A 56 1.03 11.03 -0.60
N ASP A 57 0.84 11.90 0.40
CA ASP A 57 -0.38 12.72 0.51
C ASP A 57 -0.68 13.53 -0.76
N ALA A 58 0.36 13.87 -1.54
CA ALA A 58 0.27 14.68 -2.77
C ALA A 58 0.47 13.89 -4.08
N MET A 59 0.80 12.59 -4.03
CA MET A 59 1.11 11.81 -5.23
C MET A 59 0.76 10.33 -5.13
N GLN A 60 0.31 9.78 -6.25
CA GLN A 60 0.19 8.34 -6.44
C GLN A 60 1.53 7.79 -6.92
N THR A 61 1.90 6.60 -6.42
CA THR A 61 3.11 5.91 -6.85
C THR A 61 2.85 4.43 -7.10
N ALA A 62 3.67 3.84 -7.97
CA ALA A 62 3.67 2.42 -8.25
C ALA A 62 5.08 1.96 -8.63
N VAL A 63 5.39 0.70 -8.35
CA VAL A 63 6.67 0.08 -8.69
C VAL A 63 6.53 -0.71 -9.99
N GLY A 64 7.41 -0.43 -10.94
CA GLY A 64 7.65 -1.25 -12.13
C GLY A 64 8.83 -2.19 -11.90
N HIS A 65 8.81 -3.35 -12.56
CA HIS A 65 9.83 -4.40 -12.42
C HIS A 65 10.22 -4.97 -13.77
N SER A 66 11.49 -5.30 -13.92
CA SER A 66 12.02 -6.14 -15.01
C SER A 66 13.05 -7.12 -14.48
N ASP A 67 12.96 -8.36 -14.96
CA ASP A 67 13.96 -9.39 -14.69
C ASP A 67 15.24 -9.13 -15.46
N TYR A 68 16.32 -9.79 -15.03
CA TYR A 68 17.58 -9.75 -15.76
C TYR A 68 17.42 -10.22 -17.21
N SER A 69 17.94 -9.43 -18.14
CA SER A 69 17.98 -9.74 -19.56
C SER A 69 19.37 -9.54 -20.14
N ARG A 70 19.81 -10.53 -20.93
CA ARG A 70 21.09 -10.48 -21.66
C ARG A 70 21.10 -9.45 -22.80
N ILE A 71 19.96 -8.86 -23.13
CA ILE A 71 19.83 -7.80 -24.14
C ILE A 71 20.49 -6.50 -23.64
N GLY A 72 20.50 -6.27 -22.32
CA GLY A 72 21.21 -5.17 -21.67
C GLY A 72 20.31 -4.22 -20.87
N ASP A 73 20.95 -3.30 -20.15
CA ASP A 73 20.31 -2.47 -19.11
C ASP A 73 19.22 -1.54 -19.66
N ASN A 74 19.42 -0.98 -20.86
CA ASN A 74 18.43 -0.12 -21.48
C ASN A 74 17.11 -0.86 -21.79
N PHE A 75 17.22 -2.13 -22.21
CA PHE A 75 16.05 -2.97 -22.45
C PHE A 75 15.33 -3.27 -21.14
N MET A 76 16.08 -3.67 -20.10
CA MET A 76 15.52 -3.92 -18.77
C MET A 76 14.81 -2.68 -18.21
N LEU A 77 15.39 -1.49 -18.39
CA LEU A 77 14.79 -0.23 -17.97
C LEU A 77 13.50 0.07 -18.72
N GLN A 78 13.44 -0.16 -20.04
CA GLN A 78 12.22 0.02 -20.83
C GLN A 78 11.11 -0.92 -20.35
N GLU A 79 11.43 -2.19 -20.12
CA GLU A 79 10.49 -3.17 -19.59
C GLU A 79 9.98 -2.78 -18.19
N ALA A 80 10.89 -2.39 -17.29
CA ALA A 80 10.54 -1.96 -15.94
C ALA A 80 9.64 -0.70 -15.97
N THR A 81 9.95 0.25 -16.86
CA THR A 81 9.16 1.47 -17.06
C THR A 81 7.76 1.15 -17.58
N ALA A 82 7.64 0.29 -18.60
CA ALA A 82 6.34 -0.11 -19.14
C ALA A 82 5.50 -0.86 -18.09
N SER A 83 6.14 -1.76 -17.33
CA SER A 83 5.55 -2.44 -16.17
C SER A 83 5.05 -1.43 -15.12
N GLY A 84 5.86 -0.43 -14.81
CA GLY A 84 5.52 0.65 -13.88
C GLY A 84 4.36 1.53 -14.37
N GLN A 85 4.31 1.86 -15.66
CA GLN A 85 3.19 2.61 -16.25
C GLN A 85 1.88 1.82 -16.14
N LYS A 86 1.90 0.52 -16.42
CA LYS A 86 0.73 -0.35 -16.25
C LYS A 86 0.29 -0.41 -14.78
N ALA A 87 1.23 -0.49 -13.85
CA ALA A 87 0.92 -0.45 -12.42
C ALA A 87 0.32 0.91 -12.01
N MET A 88 0.86 2.02 -12.54
CA MET A 88 0.32 3.36 -12.32
C MET A 88 -1.11 3.51 -12.82
N GLN A 89 -1.44 2.98 -13.99
CA GLN A 89 -2.81 3.00 -14.50
C GLN A 89 -3.79 2.39 -13.49
N LYS A 90 -3.45 1.24 -12.91
CA LYS A 90 -4.30 0.59 -11.91
C LYS A 90 -4.43 1.38 -10.62
N VAL A 91 -3.33 1.98 -10.15
CA VAL A 91 -3.36 2.83 -8.95
C VAL A 91 -4.24 4.07 -9.18
N VAL A 92 -4.09 4.74 -10.33
CA VAL A 92 -4.90 5.91 -10.68
C VAL A 92 -6.36 5.53 -10.85
N GLU A 93 -6.66 4.43 -11.54
CA GLU A 93 -8.03 3.92 -11.71
C GLU A 93 -8.71 3.74 -10.35
N ASN A 94 -8.09 2.99 -9.43
CA ASN A 94 -8.65 2.77 -8.10
C ASN A 94 -8.83 4.08 -7.30
N TYR A 95 -7.83 4.98 -7.36
CA TYR A 95 -7.89 6.27 -6.69
C TYR A 95 -9.07 7.13 -7.19
N VAL A 96 -9.30 7.16 -8.51
CA VAL A 96 -10.42 7.90 -9.11
C VAL A 96 -11.77 7.26 -8.73
N GLU A 97 -11.89 5.93 -8.82
CA GLU A 97 -13.12 5.25 -8.44
C GLU A 97 -13.49 5.51 -6.97
N ASP A 98 -12.52 5.43 -6.06
CA ASP A 98 -12.75 5.66 -4.63
C ASP A 98 -13.13 7.11 -4.33
N GLY A 99 -12.53 8.07 -5.05
CA GLY A 99 -12.89 9.49 -4.99
C GLY A 99 -14.33 9.73 -5.44
N LEU A 100 -14.73 9.19 -6.60
CA LEU A 100 -16.07 9.34 -7.15
C LEU A 100 -17.15 8.63 -6.33
N ARG A 101 -16.86 7.44 -5.80
CA ARG A 101 -17.75 6.75 -4.85
C ARG A 101 -17.93 7.57 -3.58
N SER A 102 -16.87 8.18 -3.07
CA SER A 102 -16.93 9.06 -1.89
C SER A 102 -17.73 10.32 -2.18
N PHE A 103 -17.57 10.90 -3.37
CA PHE A 103 -18.36 12.04 -3.84
C PHE A 103 -19.85 11.70 -3.88
N SER A 104 -20.22 10.58 -4.53
CA SER A 104 -21.61 10.09 -4.62
C SER A 104 -22.24 9.85 -3.24
N ARG A 105 -21.47 9.32 -2.27
CA ARG A 105 -21.93 9.17 -0.89
C ARG A 105 -22.14 10.52 -0.19
N LYS A 106 -21.21 11.48 -0.32
CA LYS A 106 -21.28 12.79 0.36
C LYS A 106 -22.40 13.67 -0.17
N ILE A 107 -22.63 13.64 -1.49
CA ILE A 107 -23.72 14.41 -2.11
C ILE A 107 -25.11 13.83 -1.78
N GLY A 108 -25.17 12.69 -1.07
CA GLY A 108 -26.39 12.11 -0.53
C GLY A 108 -27.00 11.00 -1.36
N GLY A 109 -26.23 10.36 -2.26
CA GLY A 109 -26.65 9.23 -3.09
C GLY A 109 -27.79 9.53 -4.07
N LYS A 110 -28.13 10.81 -4.23
CA LYS A 110 -29.27 11.28 -5.04
C LYS A 110 -28.87 11.68 -6.46
N VAL A 111 -27.57 11.90 -6.73
CA VAL A 111 -26.99 11.94 -8.09
C VAL A 111 -27.08 10.52 -8.67
N ALA A 112 -28.30 10.12 -8.99
CA ALA A 112 -28.69 8.79 -9.46
C ALA A 112 -28.01 8.43 -10.80
N THR A 113 -27.36 9.40 -11.43
CA THR A 113 -26.63 9.28 -12.68
C THR A 113 -25.18 8.85 -12.51
N LEU A 114 -24.59 8.93 -11.31
CA LEU A 114 -23.21 8.52 -11.07
C LEU A 114 -23.15 7.01 -10.82
N THR A 115 -23.49 6.25 -11.87
CA THR A 115 -23.50 4.79 -11.84
C THR A 115 -22.09 4.23 -11.66
N ASP A 116 -22.00 2.97 -11.24
CA ASP A 116 -20.71 2.26 -11.19
C ASP A 116 -20.04 2.23 -12.57
N ASP A 117 -20.83 2.07 -13.65
CA ASP A 117 -20.32 2.10 -15.03
C ASP A 117 -19.73 3.46 -15.39
N MET A 118 -20.41 4.56 -15.03
CA MET A 118 -19.91 5.91 -15.29
C MET A 118 -18.65 6.20 -14.48
N THR A 119 -18.62 5.73 -13.23
CA THR A 119 -17.44 5.82 -12.36
C THR A 119 -16.24 5.09 -12.97
N SER A 120 -16.44 3.84 -13.39
CA SER A 120 -15.41 3.02 -14.02
C SER A 120 -14.93 3.61 -15.36
N THR A 121 -15.85 4.17 -16.15
CA THR A 121 -15.51 4.85 -17.42
C THR A 121 -14.61 6.06 -17.17
N ILE A 122 -14.98 6.95 -16.25
CA ILE A 122 -14.16 8.13 -15.91
C ILE A 122 -12.79 7.68 -15.37
N ALA A 123 -12.75 6.67 -14.51
CA ALA A 123 -11.50 6.13 -13.97
C ALA A 123 -10.57 5.56 -15.05
N SER A 124 -11.13 4.82 -16.01
CA SER A 124 -10.42 4.27 -17.15
C SER A 124 -9.89 5.37 -18.08
N ASP A 125 -10.72 6.35 -18.41
CA ASP A 125 -10.36 7.46 -19.32
C ASP A 125 -9.24 8.32 -18.72
N VAL A 126 -9.37 8.69 -17.44
CA VAL A 126 -8.36 9.47 -16.74
C VAL A 126 -7.06 8.66 -16.58
N SER A 127 -7.11 7.41 -16.14
CA SER A 127 -5.89 6.60 -15.97
C SER A 127 -5.15 6.35 -17.29
N THR A 128 -5.88 6.30 -18.41
CA THR A 128 -5.29 6.14 -19.75
C THR A 128 -4.71 7.45 -20.28
N SER A 129 -5.40 8.57 -20.12
CA SER A 129 -4.92 9.88 -20.59
C SER A 129 -3.63 10.33 -19.89
N LYS A 130 -3.37 9.82 -18.68
CA LYS A 130 -2.20 10.14 -17.86
C LYS A 130 -0.93 9.33 -18.16
N LEU A 131 -0.93 8.44 -19.16
CA LEU A 131 0.24 7.61 -19.48
C LEU A 131 1.54 8.41 -19.65
N GLU A 132 1.48 9.58 -20.29
CA GLU A 132 2.64 10.45 -20.50
C GLU A 132 3.04 11.24 -19.24
N ASP A 133 2.12 11.41 -18.29
CA ASP A 133 2.34 12.13 -17.03
C ASP A 133 2.98 11.26 -15.95
N TYR A 134 2.95 9.92 -16.11
CA TYR A 134 3.65 8.99 -15.21
C TYR A 134 5.16 9.14 -15.35
N LYS A 135 5.81 9.67 -14.30
CA LYS A 135 7.25 9.92 -14.30
C LYS A 135 7.99 8.89 -13.46
N GLN A 136 9.07 8.34 -14.00
CA GLN A 136 10.06 7.63 -13.20
C GLN A 136 10.76 8.64 -12.28
N ILE A 137 10.72 8.40 -10.98
CA ILE A 137 11.36 9.25 -9.96
C ILE A 137 12.50 8.55 -9.22
N LYS A 138 12.55 7.21 -9.25
CA LYS A 138 13.66 6.42 -8.71
C LYS A 138 13.91 5.17 -9.56
N LEU A 139 15.14 4.68 -9.47
CA LEU A 139 15.59 3.42 -10.03
C LEU A 139 16.40 2.70 -8.96
N TRP A 140 16.20 1.39 -8.85
CA TRP A 140 17.04 0.51 -8.07
C TRP A 140 17.35 -0.72 -8.90
N GLN A 141 18.60 -1.18 -8.82
CA GLN A 141 19.03 -2.42 -9.43
C GLN A 141 19.42 -3.38 -8.33
N ASN A 142 18.88 -4.58 -8.40
CA ASN A 142 19.15 -5.60 -7.42
C ASN A 142 20.60 -6.11 -7.56
N PRO A 143 21.44 -6.04 -6.51
CA PRO A 143 22.82 -6.49 -6.59
C PRO A 143 22.96 -8.03 -6.68
N SER A 144 21.92 -8.78 -6.33
CA SER A 144 21.97 -10.25 -6.30
C SER A 144 21.67 -10.89 -7.65
N ASP A 145 20.71 -10.36 -8.41
CA ASP A 145 20.26 -10.94 -9.68
C ASP A 145 20.21 -9.94 -10.84
N SER A 146 20.58 -8.67 -10.61
CA SER A 146 20.57 -7.58 -11.59
C SER A 146 19.19 -7.20 -12.15
N SER A 147 18.08 -7.59 -11.49
CA SER A 147 16.75 -7.07 -11.82
C SER A 147 16.68 -5.56 -11.64
N ILE A 148 15.78 -4.90 -12.36
CA ILE A 148 15.55 -3.46 -12.25
C ILE A 148 14.15 -3.18 -11.72
N GLU A 149 14.09 -2.31 -10.72
CA GLU A 149 12.87 -1.75 -10.19
C GLU A 149 12.85 -0.23 -10.39
N VAL A 150 11.71 0.29 -10.82
CA VAL A 150 11.50 1.72 -11.03
C VAL A 150 10.32 2.21 -10.21
N LEU A 151 10.48 3.36 -9.55
CA LEU A 151 9.37 4.03 -8.88
C LEU A 151 8.78 5.04 -9.85
N MET A 152 7.53 4.84 -10.20
CA MET A 152 6.73 5.76 -10.99
C MET A 152 5.88 6.64 -10.07
N ALA A 153 5.61 7.88 -10.49
CA ALA A 153 4.78 8.81 -9.74
C ALA A 153 3.98 9.77 -10.63
N ILE A 154 2.87 10.26 -10.08
CA ILE A 154 2.06 11.36 -10.62
C ILE A 154 1.48 12.19 -9.48
N GLN A 155 1.39 13.50 -9.66
CA GLN A 155 0.79 14.39 -8.66
C GLN A 155 -0.74 14.22 -8.63
N ASN A 156 -1.32 14.14 -7.44
CA ASN A 156 -2.76 13.99 -7.24
C ASN A 156 -3.56 15.10 -7.94
N LYS A 157 -3.08 16.36 -7.86
CA LYS A 157 -3.73 17.50 -8.53
C LYS A 157 -3.90 17.32 -10.04
N ASN A 158 -2.96 16.62 -10.70
CA ASN A 158 -3.03 16.39 -12.14
C ASN A 158 -4.11 15.36 -12.47
N ILE A 159 -4.29 14.34 -11.61
CA ILE A 159 -5.40 13.38 -11.70
C ILE A 159 -6.72 14.11 -11.42
N ASN A 160 -6.80 14.79 -10.26
CA ASN A 160 -8.00 15.44 -9.75
C ASN A 160 -8.59 16.45 -10.73
N LYS A 161 -7.73 17.21 -11.43
CA LYS A 161 -8.15 18.15 -12.47
C LYS A 161 -8.98 17.46 -13.56
N ASP A 162 -8.49 16.33 -14.07
CA ASP A 162 -9.13 15.63 -15.18
C ASP A 162 -10.39 14.90 -14.70
N VAL A 163 -10.37 14.31 -13.49
CA VAL A 163 -11.56 13.71 -12.88
C VAL A 163 -12.68 14.73 -12.73
N ARG A 164 -12.39 15.92 -12.18
CA ARG A 164 -13.38 16.99 -12.03
C ARG A 164 -13.95 17.41 -13.38
N GLN A 165 -13.09 17.52 -14.40
CA GLN A 165 -13.52 17.88 -15.75
C GLN A 165 -14.47 16.83 -16.33
N GLU A 166 -14.10 15.55 -16.33
CA GLU A 166 -14.91 14.46 -16.88
C GLU A 166 -16.23 14.29 -16.12
N LEU A 167 -16.18 14.36 -14.78
CA LEU A 167 -17.37 14.33 -13.95
C LEU A 167 -18.34 15.48 -14.31
N LEU A 168 -17.85 16.72 -14.37
CA LEU A 168 -18.69 17.87 -14.70
C LEU A 168 -19.26 17.79 -16.12
N LEU A 169 -18.49 17.32 -17.09
CA LEU A 169 -18.97 17.08 -18.45
C LEU A 169 -20.10 16.05 -18.48
N ALA A 170 -19.98 14.99 -17.69
CA ALA A 170 -20.98 13.95 -17.63
C ALA A 170 -22.24 14.38 -16.86
N LEU A 171 -22.09 15.11 -15.74
CA LEU A 171 -23.23 15.68 -15.01
C LEU A 171 -24.00 16.69 -15.87
N LYS A 172 -23.32 17.56 -16.62
CA LYS A 172 -23.99 18.56 -17.49
C LYS A 172 -24.81 17.95 -18.63
N LYS A 173 -24.64 16.67 -18.96
CA LYS A 173 -25.50 15.97 -19.91
C LYS A 173 -26.88 15.67 -19.33
N ASP A 174 -27.03 15.71 -18.01
CA ASP A 174 -28.29 15.54 -17.30
C ASP A 174 -28.59 16.78 -16.42
N ASN A 175 -29.57 17.58 -16.84
CA ASN A 175 -29.96 18.80 -16.14
C ASN A 175 -30.40 18.57 -14.69
N ILE A 176 -30.97 17.40 -14.36
CA ILE A 176 -31.40 17.07 -13.00
C ILE A 176 -30.16 16.81 -12.14
N ALA A 177 -29.24 15.98 -12.64
CA ALA A 177 -28.00 15.66 -11.95
C ALA A 177 -27.12 16.91 -11.73
N TYR A 178 -27.01 17.78 -12.75
CA TYR A 178 -26.25 19.01 -12.62
C TYR A 178 -26.91 20.01 -11.67
N LYS A 179 -28.24 20.11 -11.66
CA LYS A 179 -28.94 20.96 -10.69
C LYS A 179 -28.72 20.45 -9.27
N GLU A 180 -28.77 19.14 -9.07
CA GLU A 180 -28.52 18.55 -7.76
C GLU A 180 -27.09 18.77 -7.28
N TYR A 181 -26.12 18.65 -8.18
CA TYR A 181 -24.73 19.04 -7.94
C TYR A 181 -24.64 20.47 -7.38
N GLN A 182 -25.36 21.42 -7.98
CA GLN A 182 -25.35 22.82 -7.55
C GLN A 182 -26.09 23.04 -6.22
N GLU A 183 -27.20 22.34 -5.98
CA GLU A 183 -28.03 22.50 -4.78
C GLU A 183 -27.45 21.85 -3.52
N ASN A 184 -26.49 20.93 -3.67
CA ASN A 184 -25.88 20.18 -2.56
C ASN A 184 -24.37 20.44 -2.43
N ASP A 185 -23.94 21.67 -2.72
CA ASP A 185 -22.55 22.14 -2.54
C ASP A 185 -21.52 21.21 -3.22
N GLY A 186 -21.85 20.69 -4.40
CA GLY A 186 -21.04 19.69 -5.09
C GLY A 186 -19.60 20.15 -5.38
N GLU A 187 -19.39 21.44 -5.63
CA GLU A 187 -18.04 21.99 -5.83
C GLU A 187 -17.21 21.90 -4.54
N ASP A 188 -17.79 22.22 -3.38
CA ASP A 188 -17.10 22.15 -2.09
C ASP A 188 -16.76 20.69 -1.74
N ILE A 189 -17.67 19.76 -2.04
CA ILE A 189 -17.42 18.32 -1.87
C ILE A 189 -16.26 17.86 -2.78
N LEU A 190 -16.18 18.37 -4.01
CA LEU A 190 -15.07 18.05 -4.91
C LEU A 190 -13.76 18.68 -4.46
N ASP A 191 -13.77 19.88 -3.90
CA ASP A 191 -12.56 20.51 -3.35
C ASP A 191 -12.02 19.73 -2.15
N ASP A 192 -12.90 19.19 -1.31
CA ASP A 192 -12.54 18.34 -0.18
C ASP A 192 -11.94 16.99 -0.62
N LEU A 193 -12.54 16.35 -1.63
CA LEU A 193 -12.19 14.98 -2.02
C LEU A 193 -11.10 14.93 -3.10
N LEU A 194 -11.09 15.89 -4.02
CA LEU A 194 -10.25 15.95 -5.19
C LEU A 194 -9.58 17.34 -5.29
N PRO A 195 -8.77 17.72 -4.29
CA PRO A 195 -8.16 19.05 -4.23
C PRO A 195 -7.23 19.31 -5.42
N LEU A 196 -7.21 20.56 -5.87
CA LEU A 196 -6.35 21.01 -6.97
C LEU A 196 -5.07 21.73 -6.51
N LYS A 197 -4.91 21.92 -5.20
CA LYS A 197 -3.78 22.61 -4.57
C LYS A 197 -2.92 21.64 -3.77
#